data_AF-E9LFE7-F1
#
_entry.id   AF-E9LFE7-F1
#
_cell.length_a   1.000
_cell.length_b   1.000
_cell.length_c   1.000
_cell.angle_alpha   90.00
_cell.angle_beta   90.00
_cell.angle_gamma   90.00
#
_symmetry.space_group_name_H-M   'P 1'
#
loop_
_entity.id
_entity.type
_entity.pdbx_description
1 polymer ?
#
loop_
_entity_poly.entity_id
_entity_poly.type
_entity_poly.pdbx_seq_one_letter_code
_entity_poly.pdbx_strand_id
1 'polypeptide(L)'
;WEEEEEDEEEEGSNREVRRYTARLKEGDVFIMPAAHPVAINASSELHLLGFGINAENNHRIFLAGDKDNVIDQIEKQAKDLAFPGSGEQVEKLIKNQRESHFVSARPQSQSQFPSSPEKEDQEEENQGGKGPLLSILKAFN
;
A
#
# COMPACT_ATOMS: atom_id res chain seq x y z
N TRP A 1 4.94 37.65 -22.01
CA TRP A 1 5.35 36.28 -22.35
C TRP A 1 4.17 35.43 -21.95
N GLU A 2 3.31 35.16 -22.92
CA GLU A 2 2.25 34.16 -22.81
C GLU A 2 2.92 32.84 -23.18
N GLU A 3 3.03 31.92 -22.23
CA GLU A 3 3.40 30.54 -22.53
C GLU A 3 2.14 29.87 -23.07
N GLU A 4 2.17 29.56 -24.37
CA GLU A 4 1.22 28.67 -25.03
C GLU A 4 1.32 27.31 -24.33
N GLU A 5 0.27 26.92 -23.61
CA GLU A 5 0.11 25.54 -23.16
C GLU A 5 -0.14 24.69 -24.41
N GLU A 6 0.93 24.06 -24.91
CA GLU A 6 0.83 22.91 -25.81
C GLU A 6 0.17 21.77 -25.02
N ASP A 7 -1.16 21.73 -25.06
CA ASP A 7 -1.95 20.54 -24.78
C ASP A 7 -1.60 19.48 -25.85
N GLU A 8 -0.49 18.77 -25.64
CA GLU A 8 -0.26 17.49 -26.32
C GLU A 8 -1.31 16.50 -25.81
N GLU A 9 -2.42 16.42 -26.54
CA GLU A 9 -3.38 15.32 -26.46
C GLU A 9 -2.63 14.02 -26.81
N GLU A 10 -2.00 13.39 -25.81
CA GLU A 10 -1.56 12.00 -25.92
C GLU A 10 -2.81 11.14 -26.15
N GLU A 11 -3.07 10.77 -27.40
CA GLU A 11 -4.03 9.73 -27.80
C GLU A 11 -3.72 8.45 -27.00
N GLY A 12 -4.49 8.28 -25.92
CA GLY A 12 -4.11 7.44 -24.79
C GLY A 12 -4.04 5.95 -25.11
N SER A 13 -2.83 5.41 -25.12
CA SER A 13 -2.63 3.98 -24.87
C SER A 13 -3.30 3.56 -23.56
N ASN A 14 -3.73 2.29 -23.47
CA ASN A 14 -4.35 1.77 -22.25
C ASN A 14 -3.39 1.93 -21.06
N ARG A 15 -3.77 2.74 -20.06
CA ARG A 15 -2.93 3.04 -18.90
C ARG A 15 -2.70 1.78 -18.07
N GLU A 16 -1.47 1.56 -17.64
CA GLU A 16 -1.08 0.41 -16.83
C GLU A 16 -0.67 0.82 -15.41
N VAL A 17 -0.96 -0.07 -14.44
CA VAL A 17 -0.46 0.09 -13.08
C VAL A 17 0.99 -0.38 -13.01
N ARG A 18 1.91 0.51 -12.66
CA ARG A 18 3.34 0.19 -12.50
C ARG A 18 3.75 0.11 -11.03
N ARG A 19 4.51 -0.93 -10.67
CA ARG A 19 5.07 -1.13 -9.33
C ARG A 19 6.54 -0.74 -9.31
N TYR A 20 6.89 0.20 -8.43
CA TYR A 20 8.27 0.59 -8.15
C TYR A 20 8.67 0.11 -6.75
N THR A 21 9.89 -0.41 -6.59
CA THR A 21 10.40 -0.92 -5.31
C THR A 21 11.86 -0.56 -5.12
N ALA A 22 12.26 -0.26 -3.88
CA ALA A 22 13.65 -0.02 -3.50
C ALA A 22 13.96 -0.63 -2.12
N ARG A 23 15.23 -0.93 -1.85
CA ARG A 23 15.73 -1.27 -0.51
C ARG A 23 16.49 -0.07 0.03
N LEU A 24 15.87 0.65 0.97
CA LEU A 24 16.42 1.87 1.53
C LEU A 24 17.53 1.56 2.56
N LYS A 25 18.58 2.36 2.54
CA LYS A 25 19.68 2.41 3.51
C LYS A 25 19.84 3.82 4.05
N GLU A 26 20.64 3.95 5.12
CA GLU A 26 21.00 5.26 5.65
C GLU A 26 21.63 6.14 4.56
N GLY A 27 21.14 7.38 4.43
CA GLY A 27 21.58 8.34 3.42
C GLY A 27 20.81 8.29 2.09
N ASP A 28 19.97 7.27 1.87
CA ASP A 28 19.16 7.19 0.64
C ASP A 28 18.07 8.26 0.59
N VAL A 29 17.75 8.69 -0.62
CA VAL A 29 16.65 9.62 -0.92
C VAL A 29 15.67 8.96 -1.87
N PHE A 30 14.38 9.18 -1.65
CA PHE A 30 13.33 8.80 -2.58
C PHE A 30 12.26 9.88 -2.62
N ILE A 31 11.53 9.93 -3.73
CA ILE A 31 10.46 10.91 -3.96
C ILE A 31 9.12 10.18 -3.87
N MET A 32 8.17 10.78 -3.15
CA MET A 32 6.76 10.38 -3.18
C MET A 32 5.98 11.43 -3.96
N PRO A 33 5.70 11.21 -5.26
CA PRO A 33 4.91 12.16 -6.02
C PRO A 33 3.49 12.27 -5.43
N ALA A 34 2.87 13.43 -5.56
CA ALA A 34 1.51 13.64 -5.07
C ALA A 34 0.54 12.60 -5.67
N ALA A 35 -0.41 12.14 -4.86
CA ALA A 35 -1.42 11.14 -5.21
C ALA A 35 -0.90 9.75 -5.66
N HIS A 36 0.38 9.43 -5.45
CA HIS A 36 0.93 8.10 -5.72
C HIS A 36 0.85 7.22 -4.45
N PRO A 37 0.21 6.02 -4.50
CA PRO A 37 0.17 5.12 -3.35
C PRO A 37 1.56 4.60 -2.96
N VAL A 38 1.91 4.72 -1.68
CA VAL A 38 3.21 4.27 -1.14
C VAL A 38 2.99 3.43 0.12
N ALA A 39 3.78 2.37 0.26
CA ALA A 39 3.88 1.57 1.48
C ALA A 39 5.36 1.33 1.81
N ILE A 40 5.73 1.45 3.08
CA ILE A 40 7.10 1.26 3.57
C ILE A 40 7.09 0.14 4.60
N ASN A 41 7.99 -0.84 4.43
CA ASN A 41 8.19 -1.92 5.38
C ASN A 41 9.58 -1.80 6.02
N ALA A 42 9.63 -1.65 7.35
CA ALA A 42 10.87 -1.47 8.08
C ALA A 42 11.48 -2.84 8.45
N SER A 43 12.69 -3.13 7.95
CA SER A 43 13.45 -4.35 8.31
C SER A 43 14.21 -4.22 9.64
N SER A 44 14.43 -2.99 10.09
CA SER A 44 15.04 -2.58 11.35
C SER A 44 14.35 -1.30 11.82
N GLU A 45 14.74 -0.74 12.96
CA GLU A 45 14.33 0.63 13.29
C GLU A 45 14.74 1.58 12.15
N LEU A 46 13.77 2.35 11.64
CA LEU A 46 13.91 3.17 10.45
C LEU A 46 13.39 4.58 10.73
N HIS A 47 14.27 5.57 10.58
CA HIS A 47 13.95 6.98 10.73
C HIS A 47 14.01 7.65 9.35
N LEU A 48 12.93 8.36 8.99
CA LEU A 48 12.82 9.05 7.70
C LEU A 48 12.56 10.54 7.95
N LEU A 49 13.30 11.40 7.25
CA LEU A 49 13.05 12.85 7.20
C LEU A 49 12.40 13.18 5.84
N GLY A 50 11.23 13.81 5.88
CA GLY A 50 10.48 14.18 4.68
C GLY A 50 10.33 15.69 4.53
N PHE A 51 10.65 16.22 3.35
CA PHE A 51 10.36 17.59 2.96
C PHE A 51 9.16 17.61 2.00
N GLY A 52 8.02 18.11 2.48
CA GLY A 52 6.83 18.29 1.66
C GLY A 52 6.86 19.61 0.91
N ILE A 53 6.93 19.56 -0.42
CA ILE A 53 6.69 20.72 -1.28
C ILE A 53 5.21 20.81 -1.63
N ASN A 54 4.69 22.02 -1.88
CA ASN A 54 3.26 22.28 -2.11
C ASN A 54 2.36 21.71 -0.98
N ALA A 55 2.73 22.00 0.27
CA ALA A 55 2.13 21.37 1.44
C ALA A 55 0.84 22.03 1.95
N GLU A 56 0.49 23.21 1.45
CA GLU A 56 -0.74 23.90 1.86
C GLU A 56 -1.96 23.02 1.55
N ASN A 57 -2.79 22.75 2.56
CA ASN A 57 -3.97 21.88 2.45
C ASN A 57 -3.68 20.44 1.99
N ASN A 58 -2.44 19.95 2.15
CA ASN A 58 -2.11 18.56 1.84
C ASN A 58 -2.73 17.61 2.87
N HIS A 59 -3.48 16.62 2.39
CA HIS A 59 -4.04 15.54 3.22
C HIS A 59 -3.29 14.23 3.01
N ARG A 60 -2.87 13.60 4.11
CA ARG A 60 -2.39 12.22 4.06
C ARG A 60 -3.60 11.28 4.07
N ILE A 61 -3.80 10.57 2.97
CA ILE A 61 -4.92 9.65 2.77
C ILE A 61 -4.41 8.21 2.89
N PHE A 62 -5.05 7.39 3.73
CA PHE A 62 -4.76 5.97 3.84
C PHE A 62 -5.73 5.15 2.98
N LEU A 63 -5.29 3.96 2.55
CA LEU A 63 -6.08 3.02 1.74
C LEU A 63 -6.45 1.73 2.52
N ALA A 64 -6.01 1.63 3.77
CA ALA A 64 -6.25 0.50 4.66
C ALA A 64 -6.14 0.94 6.13
N GLY A 65 -6.64 0.11 7.03
CA GLY A 65 -6.76 0.44 8.45
C GLY A 65 -8.10 1.08 8.79
N ASP A 66 -8.33 1.29 10.08
CA ASP A 66 -9.58 1.79 10.64
C ASP A 66 -9.74 3.31 10.48
N LYS A 67 -8.65 4.07 10.67
CA LYS A 67 -8.65 5.54 10.56
C LYS A 67 -8.12 6.03 9.22
N ASP A 68 -8.72 7.11 8.73
CA ASP A 68 -8.31 7.85 7.53
C ASP A 68 -8.27 7.03 6.24
N ASN A 69 -8.90 5.84 6.25
CA ASN A 69 -9.03 4.98 5.09
C ASN A 69 -10.14 5.50 4.17
N VAL A 70 -9.76 6.12 3.05
CA VAL A 70 -10.74 6.71 2.11
C VAL A 70 -11.62 5.64 1.45
N ILE A 71 -11.14 4.40 1.33
CA ILE A 71 -11.95 3.32 0.74
C ILE A 71 -13.12 2.99 1.66
N ASP A 72 -12.94 3.09 2.99
CA ASP A 72 -14.03 2.86 3.93
C ASP A 72 -15.14 3.93 3.82
N GLN A 73 -14.78 5.16 3.42
CA GLN A 73 -15.72 6.28 3.24
C GLN A 73 -16.59 6.17 1.98
N ILE A 74 -16.24 5.29 1.04
CA ILE A 74 -17.04 5.06 -0.18
C ILE A 74 -18.38 4.43 0.22
N GLU A 75 -19.49 4.89 -0.36
CA GLU A 75 -20.80 4.29 -0.12
C GLU A 75 -20.80 2.79 -0.46
N LYS A 76 -21.52 2.00 0.33
CA LYS A 76 -21.58 0.54 0.17
C LYS A 76 -22.00 0.12 -1.25
N GLN A 77 -22.97 0.81 -1.83
CA GLN A 77 -23.46 0.58 -3.19
C GLN A 77 -22.38 0.88 -4.24
N ALA A 78 -21.58 1.91 -4.04
CA ALA A 78 -20.46 2.21 -4.92
C ALA A 78 -19.35 1.15 -4.80
N LYS A 79 -19.06 0.65 -3.58
CA LYS A 79 -18.15 -0.49 -3.37
C LYS A 79 -18.65 -1.75 -4.09
N ASP A 80 -19.94 -2.05 -4.01
CA ASP A 80 -20.60 -3.19 -4.65
C ASP A 80 -20.45 -3.18 -6.18
N LEU A 81 -20.50 -1.99 -6.79
CA LEU A 81 -20.33 -1.81 -8.24
C LEU A 81 -18.85 -1.77 -8.68
N ALA A 82 -17.96 -1.25 -7.83
CA ALA A 82 -16.57 -1.01 -8.18
C ALA A 82 -15.67 -2.24 -7.99
N PHE A 83 -16.02 -3.13 -7.05
CA PHE A 83 -15.20 -4.29 -6.69
C PHE A 83 -15.89 -5.61 -7.08
N PRO A 84 -15.14 -6.70 -7.29
CA PRO A 84 -15.73 -7.99 -7.69
C PRO A 84 -16.61 -8.68 -6.63
N GLY A 85 -16.49 -8.31 -5.35
CA GLY A 85 -17.29 -8.85 -4.25
C GLY A 85 -18.42 -7.92 -3.84
N SER A 86 -19.42 -8.44 -3.12
CA SER A 86 -20.54 -7.61 -2.66
C SER A 86 -20.08 -6.49 -1.73
N GLY A 87 -20.84 -5.40 -1.66
CA GLY A 87 -20.55 -4.29 -0.74
C GLY A 87 -20.34 -4.75 0.70
N GLU A 88 -21.12 -5.73 1.20
CA GLU A 88 -20.92 -6.35 2.52
C GLU A 88 -19.59 -7.10 2.62
N GLN A 89 -19.20 -7.85 1.60
CA GLN A 89 -17.94 -8.60 1.59
C GLN A 89 -16.75 -7.63 1.61
N VAL A 90 -16.82 -6.54 0.84
CA VAL A 90 -15.80 -5.49 0.80
C VAL A 90 -15.69 -4.79 2.15
N GLU A 91 -16.81 -4.34 2.74
CA GLU A 91 -16.80 -3.70 4.06
C GLU A 91 -16.26 -4.63 5.16
N LYS A 92 -16.64 -5.91 5.12
CA LYS A 92 -16.11 -6.91 6.06
C LYS A 92 -14.59 -7.07 5.91
N LEU A 93 -14.09 -7.10 4.67
CA LEU A 93 -12.66 -7.22 4.40
C LEU A 93 -11.88 -5.99 4.89
N ILE A 94 -12.38 -4.78 4.61
CA ILE A 94 -11.76 -3.53 5.06
C ILE A 94 -11.61 -3.51 6.59
N LYS A 95 -12.64 -3.95 7.31
CA LYS A 95 -12.68 -3.99 8.79
C LYS A 95 -11.81 -5.09 9.43
N ASN A 96 -11.15 -5.95 8.65
CA ASN A 96 -10.25 -6.97 9.21
C ASN A 96 -8.98 -6.34 9.81
N GLN A 97 -8.49 -5.24 9.24
CA GLN A 97 -7.35 -4.51 9.80
C GLN A 97 -7.87 -3.51 10.84
N ARG A 98 -7.65 -3.83 12.12
CA ARG A 98 -8.12 -3.02 13.26
C ARG A 98 -7.16 -1.92 13.67
N GLU A 99 -5.89 -2.05 13.28
CA GLU A 99 -4.87 -1.04 13.53
C GLU A 99 -4.91 0.04 12.43
N SER A 100 -4.24 1.17 12.65
CA SER A 100 -4.23 2.30 11.71
C SER A 100 -2.82 2.85 11.54
N HIS A 101 -2.53 3.35 10.34
CA HIS A 101 -1.28 4.03 9.93
C HIS A 101 -0.03 3.16 9.92
N PHE A 102 0.34 2.56 11.05
CA PHE A 102 1.47 1.65 11.20
C PHE A 102 0.97 0.34 11.80
N VAL A 103 1.33 -0.76 11.15
CA VAL A 103 0.87 -2.10 11.54
C VAL A 103 2.05 -3.06 11.51
N SER A 104 1.93 -4.17 12.24
CA SER A 104 2.90 -5.25 12.12
C SER A 104 2.96 -5.75 10.69
N ALA A 105 4.16 -5.81 10.12
CA ALA A 105 4.40 -6.45 8.83
C ALA A 105 4.30 -7.99 8.90
N ARG A 106 4.15 -8.57 10.11
CA ARG A 106 3.93 -10.00 10.29
C ARG A 106 2.48 -10.36 9.99
N PRO A 107 2.21 -11.48 9.31
CA PRO A 107 0.85 -11.99 9.14
C PRO A 107 0.13 -12.14 10.49
N GLN A 108 -1.12 -11.68 10.55
CA GLN A 108 -1.96 -11.70 11.77
C GLN A 108 -2.23 -13.13 12.30
N SER A 109 -1.92 -14.17 11.53
CA SER A 109 -1.96 -15.58 11.95
C SER A 109 -0.76 -16.02 12.80
N GLN A 110 0.32 -15.23 12.87
CA GLN A 110 1.52 -15.56 13.66
C GLN A 110 1.56 -14.88 15.04
N SER A 111 0.61 -13.99 15.36
CA SER A 111 0.59 -13.25 16.63
C SER A 111 0.09 -14.06 17.84
N GLN A 112 -0.12 -15.37 17.72
CA GLN A 112 -0.57 -16.24 18.82
C GLN A 112 0.50 -17.17 19.42
N PHE A 113 1.76 -17.12 18.95
CA PHE A 113 2.83 -17.93 19.54
C PHE A 113 3.93 -17.01 20.09
N PRO A 114 4.32 -17.15 21.38
CA PRO A 114 5.47 -16.43 21.90
C PRO A 114 6.71 -16.88 21.12
N SER A 115 7.48 -15.89 20.67
CA SER A 115 8.74 -16.07 19.97
C SER A 115 9.77 -16.79 20.85
N SER A 116 10.17 -17.99 20.43
CA SER A 116 11.40 -18.65 20.89
C SER A 116 12.60 -18.13 20.07
N PRO A 117 13.82 -18.11 20.63
CA PRO A 117 14.90 -17.24 20.18
C PRO A 117 15.59 -17.71 18.90
N GLU A 118 16.22 -16.72 18.30
CA GLU A 118 17.08 -16.66 17.11
C GLU A 118 17.84 -17.95 16.77
N LYS A 119 17.81 -18.31 15.47
CA LYS A 119 18.83 -19.13 14.84
C LYS A 119 19.30 -18.47 13.55
N GLU A 120 20.61 -18.32 13.48
CA GLU A 120 21.42 -17.73 12.42
C GLU A 120 21.33 -18.50 11.09
N ASP A 121 21.36 -17.71 10.02
CA ASP A 121 21.81 -17.92 8.64
C ASP A 121 21.96 -19.35 8.08
N GLN A 122 21.12 -19.68 7.10
CA GLN A 122 21.53 -20.43 5.90
C GLN A 122 20.84 -19.85 4.66
N GLU A 123 21.65 -19.49 3.67
CA GLU A 123 21.25 -19.12 2.32
C GLU A 123 20.58 -20.31 1.62
N GLU A 124 19.34 -20.15 1.14
CA GLU A 124 18.81 -21.04 0.10
C GLU A 124 18.17 -20.24 -1.05
N GLU A 125 18.84 -20.42 -2.18
CA GLU A 125 18.42 -20.37 -3.58
C GLU A 125 16.95 -20.06 -3.94
N ASN A 126 16.87 -18.98 -4.72
CA ASN A 126 15.89 -18.61 -5.74
C ASN A 126 15.00 -19.75 -6.29
N GLN A 127 13.75 -19.84 -5.83
CA GLN A 127 12.63 -20.37 -6.62
C GLN A 127 11.36 -19.53 -6.40
N GLY A 128 10.68 -19.21 -7.50
CA GLY A 128 9.63 -18.20 -7.59
C GLY A 128 8.47 -18.40 -6.61
N GLY A 129 8.40 -17.53 -5.61
CA GLY A 129 7.32 -17.48 -4.63
C GLY A 129 6.14 -16.67 -5.14
N LYS A 130 5.08 -17.37 -5.55
CA LYS A 130 3.71 -16.86 -5.70
C LYS A 130 3.29 -16.15 -4.42
N GLY A 131 3.35 -14.82 -4.45
CA GLY A 131 3.16 -13.97 -3.27
C GLY A 131 1.72 -13.88 -2.73
N PRO A 132 1.54 -13.14 -1.63
CA PRO A 132 0.30 -13.02 -0.85
C PRO A 132 -0.92 -12.42 -1.59
N LEU A 133 -0.75 -11.99 -2.85
CA LEU A 133 -1.86 -11.53 -3.69
C LEU A 133 -2.84 -12.66 -4.05
N LEU A 134 -2.34 -13.89 -4.22
CA LEU A 134 -3.20 -15.04 -4.50
C LEU A 134 -4.06 -15.44 -3.29
N SER A 135 -3.61 -15.18 -2.07
CA SER A 135 -4.43 -15.39 -0.87
C SER A 135 -5.60 -14.42 -0.77
N ILE A 136 -5.45 -13.19 -1.30
CA ILE A 136 -6.54 -12.21 -1.34
C ILE A 136 -7.58 -12.64 -2.39
N LEU A 137 -7.13 -13.07 -3.57
CA LEU A 137 -8.04 -13.53 -4.63
C LEU A 137 -8.81 -14.81 -4.26
N LYS A 138 -8.21 -15.71 -3.47
CA LYS A 138 -8.89 -16.91 -2.95
C LYS A 138 -9.97 -16.60 -1.92
N ALA A 139 -9.99 -15.40 -1.31
CA ALA A 139 -11.04 -15.02 -0.37
C ALA A 139 -12.36 -14.65 -1.07
N PHE A 140 -12.36 -14.56 -2.40
CA PHE A 140 -13.52 -14.20 -3.22
C PHE A 140 -14.12 -15.38 -4.02
N ASN A 141 -13.61 -16.60 -3.82
CA ASN A 141 -14.14 -17.84 -4.40
C ASN A 141 -14.73 -18.77 -3.35
#